data_AF-A0AAE1DJM5-F1
#
_entry.id   AF-A0AAE1DJM5-F1
#
_cell.length_a   1.000
_cell.length_b   1.000
_cell.length_c   1.000
_cell.angle_alpha   90.00
_cell.angle_beta   90.00
_cell.angle_gamma   90.00
#
_symmetry.space_group_name_H-M   'P 1'
#
loop_
_entity.id
_entity.type
_entity.pdbx_description
1 polymer ?
#
loop_
_entity_poly.entity_id
_entity_poly.type
_entity_poly.pdbx_seq_one_letter_code
_entity_poly.pdbx_strand_id
1 'polypeptide(L)'
;MKGWLIFKSLFVHLYTFQKYGPDGVFYPLSKQCFSLKDKAYTYEVCPFSKIEQKTQAGSPTNLGRNAKPIVMDQGQQLLRMVDGDTKLCPFGRARRSKIYLLCDVEEILLKVTESEVCEYTFTLTTPAAC
;
A
#
# COMPACT_ATOMS: atom_id res chain seq x y z
N MET A 1 27.39 7.23 26.74
CA MET A 1 26.30 6.28 26.38
C MET A 1 24.96 6.94 26.01
N LYS A 2 24.63 8.16 26.46
CA LYS A 2 23.36 8.85 26.09
C LYS A 2 23.27 9.29 24.62
N GLY A 3 24.38 9.64 23.98
CA GLY A 3 24.39 10.11 22.58
C GLY A 3 23.90 9.08 21.56
N TRP A 4 24.25 7.79 21.70
CA TRP A 4 23.80 6.74 20.77
C TRP A 4 22.28 6.52 20.84
N LEU A 5 21.70 6.56 22.04
CA LEU A 5 20.25 6.41 22.24
C LEU A 5 19.48 7.56 21.57
N ILE A 6 19.98 8.79 21.67
CA ILE A 6 19.37 9.97 21.03
C ILE A 6 19.47 9.88 19.50
N PHE A 7 20.63 9.49 18.95
CA PHE A 7 20.80 9.33 17.51
C PHE A 7 19.93 8.20 16.93
N LYS A 8 19.81 7.06 17.63
CA LYS A 8 18.86 5.99 17.23
C LYS A 8 17.42 6.49 17.25
N SER A 9 17.02 7.22 18.29
CA SER A 9 15.67 7.76 18.44
C SER A 9 15.34 8.75 17.31
N LEU A 10 16.22 9.70 17.03
CA LEU A 10 16.02 10.68 15.96
C LEU A 10 15.93 10.03 14.57
N PHE A 11 16.77 9.04 14.30
CA PHE A 11 16.79 8.33 13.02
C PHE A 11 15.54 7.47 12.81
N VAL A 12 15.08 6.77 13.85
CA VAL A 12 13.81 6.03 13.83
C VAL A 12 12.64 6.98 13.63
N HIS A 13 12.63 8.14 14.29
CA HIS A 13 11.57 9.13 14.16
C HIS A 13 11.49 9.70 12.73
N LEU A 14 12.61 10.12 12.16
CA LEU A 14 12.69 10.65 10.78
C LEU A 14 12.31 9.60 9.74
N TYR A 15 12.74 8.35 9.91
CA TYR A 15 12.39 7.26 9.00
C TYR A 15 10.90 6.89 9.07
N THR A 16 10.31 6.92 10.26
CA THR A 16 8.88 6.62 10.47
C THR A 16 8.01 7.72 9.86
N PHE A 17 8.40 8.99 10.03
CA PHE A 17 7.76 10.15 9.41
C PHE A 17 7.80 10.09 7.88
N GLN A 18 8.95 9.74 7.29
CA GLN A 18 9.06 9.67 5.84
C GLN A 18 8.26 8.50 5.24
N LYS A 19 8.15 7.39 5.97
CA LYS A 19 7.46 6.19 5.48
C LYS A 19 5.95 6.24 5.67
N TYR A 20 5.46 6.66 6.84
CA TYR A 20 4.04 6.58 7.22
C TYR A 20 3.33 7.94 7.25
N GLY A 21 3.84 8.90 6.48
CA GLY A 21 3.30 10.26 6.41
C GLY A 21 3.66 11.12 7.63
N PRO A 22 3.21 12.38 7.63
CA PRO A 22 3.48 13.32 8.72
C PRO A 22 3.12 12.71 10.07
N ASP A 23 4.01 12.83 11.04
CA ASP A 23 3.90 12.27 12.40
C ASP A 23 3.59 10.77 12.48
N GLY A 24 3.78 10.04 11.37
CA GLY A 24 3.48 8.63 11.27
C GLY A 24 1.98 8.28 11.30
N VAL A 25 1.10 9.20 10.88
CA VAL A 25 -0.37 9.03 10.91
C VAL A 25 -0.85 7.73 10.25
N PHE A 26 -0.16 7.22 9.23
CA PHE A 26 -0.52 5.96 8.55
C PHE A 26 0.13 4.71 9.17
N TYR A 27 0.83 4.84 10.30
CA TYR A 27 1.44 3.69 10.97
C TYR A 27 0.41 2.64 11.42
N PRO A 28 -0.76 2.99 11.99
CA PRO A 28 -1.79 2.00 12.33
C PRO A 28 -2.27 1.22 11.09
N LEU A 29 -2.46 1.92 9.96
CA LEU A 29 -2.86 1.32 8.70
C LEU A 29 -1.84 0.27 8.21
N SER A 30 -0.54 0.46 8.48
CA SER A 30 0.51 -0.50 8.12
C SER A 30 0.45 -1.84 8.87
N LYS A 31 -0.40 -1.95 9.89
CA LYS A 31 -0.57 -3.14 10.72
C LYS A 31 -1.78 -3.98 10.33
N GLN A 32 -2.52 -3.53 9.32
CA GLN A 32 -3.78 -4.14 8.92
C GLN A 32 -3.74 -4.59 7.47
N CYS A 33 -4.61 -5.54 7.15
CA CYS A 33 -4.82 -6.06 5.81
C CYS A 33 -6.31 -6.07 5.51
N PHE A 34 -6.67 -5.71 4.28
CA PHE A 34 -8.04 -5.58 3.83
C PHE A 34 -8.27 -6.48 2.63
N SER A 35 -9.45 -7.11 2.58
CA SER A 35 -9.79 -8.07 1.53
C SER A 35 -10.97 -7.58 0.71
N LEU A 36 -10.86 -7.67 -0.61
CA LEU A 36 -11.94 -7.36 -1.53
C LEU A 36 -12.02 -8.45 -2.60
N LYS A 37 -13.20 -9.06 -2.74
CA LYS A 37 -13.49 -9.96 -3.85
C LYS A 37 -14.02 -9.16 -5.03
N ASP A 38 -13.33 -9.23 -6.17
CA ASP A 38 -13.82 -8.69 -7.44
C ASP A 38 -13.69 -9.76 -8.53
N LYS A 39 -14.82 -10.09 -9.15
CA LYS A 39 -14.95 -11.17 -10.13
C LYS A 39 -14.42 -12.50 -9.59
N ALA A 40 -13.43 -13.09 -10.28
CA ALA A 40 -12.82 -14.38 -9.93
C ALA A 40 -11.66 -14.26 -8.93
N TYR A 41 -11.29 -13.04 -8.52
CA TYR A 41 -10.12 -12.79 -7.70
C TYR A 41 -10.51 -12.24 -6.32
N THR A 42 -9.73 -12.65 -5.32
CA THR A 42 -9.71 -12.00 -4.00
C THR A 42 -8.42 -11.22 -3.87
N TYR A 43 -8.52 -9.93 -3.63
CA TYR A 43 -7.39 -9.05 -3.41
C TYR A 43 -7.17 -8.87 -1.93
N GLU A 44 -5.95 -9.07 -1.47
CA GLU A 44 -5.53 -8.77 -0.10
C GLU A 44 -4.53 -7.63 -0.13
N VAL A 45 -4.90 -6.50 0.48
CA VAL A 45 -4.13 -5.27 0.51
C VAL A 45 -3.65 -5.04 1.93
N CYS A 46 -2.35 -5.20 2.15
CA CYS A 46 -1.68 -4.84 3.40
C CYS A 46 -0.81 -3.59 3.15
N PRO A 47 -1.30 -2.37 3.41
CA PRO A 47 -0.57 -1.14 3.16
C PRO A 47 0.84 -1.17 3.75
N PHE A 48 1.83 -0.66 3.01
CA PHE A 48 3.26 -0.64 3.40
C PHE A 48 3.95 -2.00 3.55
N SER A 49 3.24 -3.09 3.34
CA SER A 49 3.77 -4.46 3.42
C SER A 49 3.71 -5.13 2.05
N LYS A 50 2.51 -5.44 1.56
CA LYS A 50 2.33 -6.30 0.39
C LYS A 50 0.89 -6.29 -0.11
N ILE A 51 0.72 -6.45 -1.41
CA ILE A 51 -0.59 -6.68 -2.03
C ILE A 51 -0.56 -7.99 -2.81
N GLU A 52 -1.59 -8.81 -2.64
CA GLU A 52 -1.77 -10.06 -3.36
C GLU A 52 -3.10 -10.12 -4.11
N GLN A 53 -3.06 -10.74 -5.28
CA GLN A 53 -4.22 -11.25 -5.99
C GLN A 53 -4.26 -12.77 -5.83
N LYS A 54 -5.38 -13.30 -5.34
CA LYS A 54 -5.60 -14.73 -5.12
C LYS A 54 -6.73 -15.24 -6.01
N THR A 55 -6.52 -16.42 -6.59
CA THR A 55 -7.56 -17.21 -7.26
C THR A 55 -8.05 -18.32 -6.34
N GLN A 56 -9.16 -18.99 -6.69
CA GLN A 56 -9.61 -20.18 -5.95
C GLN A 56 -8.59 -21.33 -5.99
N ALA A 57 -7.90 -21.49 -7.11
CA ALA A 57 -6.84 -22.47 -7.31
C ALA A 57 -5.63 -21.77 -7.94
N GLY A 58 -4.52 -21.74 -7.24
CA GLY A 58 -3.28 -21.09 -7.69
C GLY A 58 -2.49 -20.44 -6.57
N SER A 59 -1.21 -20.17 -6.83
CA SER A 59 -0.39 -19.36 -5.94
C SER A 59 -0.79 -17.89 -6.03
N PRO A 60 -0.78 -17.14 -4.91
CA PRO A 60 -1.02 -15.70 -4.94
C PRO A 60 -0.04 -14.99 -5.86
N THR A 61 -0.52 -14.01 -6.63
CA THR A 61 0.31 -13.12 -7.43
C THR A 61 0.57 -11.83 -6.65
N ASN A 62 1.83 -11.46 -6.48
CA ASN A 62 2.20 -10.23 -5.79
C ASN A 62 2.01 -9.01 -6.70
N LEU A 63 1.23 -8.02 -6.26
CA LEU A 63 0.93 -6.80 -7.02
C LEU A 63 1.75 -5.58 -6.55
N GLY A 64 2.67 -5.80 -5.62
CA GLY A 64 3.55 -4.81 -5.01
C GLY A 64 3.95 -5.23 -3.60
N ARG A 65 5.23 -5.08 -3.27
CA ARG A 65 5.82 -5.43 -1.95
C ARG A 65 6.63 -4.30 -1.30
N ASN A 66 6.91 -3.24 -2.04
CA ASN A 66 7.69 -2.11 -1.53
C ASN A 66 6.84 -0.84 -1.61
N ALA A 67 6.57 -0.22 -0.47
CA ALA A 67 5.93 1.08 -0.42
C ALA A 67 6.90 2.21 -0.82
N LYS A 68 6.37 3.17 -1.57
CA LYS A 68 6.97 4.50 -1.72
C LYS A 68 6.35 5.44 -0.68
N PRO A 69 7.03 6.56 -0.36
CA PRO A 69 6.44 7.62 0.46
C PRO A 69 5.09 8.04 -0.09
N ILE A 70 4.16 8.36 0.81
CA ILE A 70 2.85 8.87 0.42
C ILE A 70 3.01 10.25 -0.22
N VAL A 71 2.25 10.47 -1.29
CA VAL A 71 2.20 11.73 -2.03
C VAL A 71 0.76 12.20 -2.19
N MET A 72 0.57 13.49 -2.42
CA MET A 72 -0.72 14.00 -2.88
C MET A 72 -0.87 13.79 -4.38
N ASP A 73 -1.99 13.20 -4.80
CA ASP A 73 -2.36 13.02 -6.20
C ASP A 73 -3.85 13.34 -6.35
N GLN A 74 -4.18 14.28 -7.23
CA GLN A 74 -5.57 14.72 -7.47
C GLN A 74 -6.36 15.11 -6.20
N GLY A 75 -5.68 15.70 -5.22
CA GLY A 75 -6.29 16.10 -3.94
C GLY A 75 -6.47 14.96 -2.93
N GLN A 76 -5.97 13.75 -3.22
CA GLN A 76 -6.06 12.58 -2.36
C GLN A 76 -4.67 12.09 -1.95
N GLN A 77 -4.58 11.46 -0.78
CA GLN A 77 -3.37 10.80 -0.32
C GLN A 77 -3.18 9.50 -1.11
N LEU A 78 -2.02 9.33 -1.75
CA LEU A 78 -1.71 8.19 -2.62
C LEU A 78 -0.51 7.41 -2.08
N LEU A 79 -0.74 6.14 -1.75
CA LEU A 79 0.32 5.18 -1.46
C LEU A 79 0.62 4.32 -2.69
N ARG A 80 1.88 4.29 -3.13
CA ARG A 80 2.33 3.45 -4.24
C ARG A 80 3.05 2.22 -3.71
N MET A 81 2.64 1.04 -4.17
CA MET A 81 3.27 -0.26 -3.90
C MET A 81 3.91 -0.76 -5.20
N VAL A 82 5.21 -1.05 -5.18
CA VAL A 82 5.98 -1.46 -6.36
C VAL A 82 6.67 -2.81 -6.14
N ASP A 83 7.38 -3.28 -7.16
CA ASP A 83 8.17 -4.52 -7.14
C ASP A 83 7.32 -5.78 -6.93
N GLY A 84 6.15 -5.82 -7.56
CA GLY A 84 5.33 -7.03 -7.67
C GLY A 84 5.92 -8.06 -8.64
N ASP A 85 5.21 -9.15 -8.85
CA ASP A 85 5.64 -10.21 -9.76
C ASP A 85 5.66 -9.72 -11.20
N THR A 86 6.64 -10.16 -11.99
CA THR A 86 6.87 -9.74 -13.38
C THR A 86 6.24 -10.67 -14.42
N LYS A 87 5.89 -11.90 -14.00
CA LYS A 87 5.39 -12.95 -14.91
C LYS A 87 4.10 -12.49 -15.62
N LEU A 88 4.02 -12.71 -16.93
CA LEU A 88 2.87 -12.32 -17.77
C LEU A 88 2.65 -10.81 -17.92
N CYS A 89 3.55 -9.96 -17.41
CA CYS A 89 3.47 -8.53 -17.65
C CYS A 89 4.18 -8.12 -18.95
N PRO A 90 3.68 -7.10 -19.66
CA PRO A 90 4.35 -6.55 -20.83
C PRO A 90 5.79 -6.15 -20.53
N PHE A 91 6.73 -6.53 -21.40
CA PHE A 91 8.16 -6.22 -21.30
C PHE A 91 8.82 -6.69 -19.99
N GLY A 92 8.23 -7.66 -19.29
CA GLY A 92 8.76 -8.17 -18.02
C GLY A 92 8.71 -7.14 -16.88
N ARG A 93 7.91 -6.08 -17.02
CA ARG A 93 7.77 -5.05 -15.97
C ARG A 93 7.17 -5.66 -14.70
N ALA A 94 7.60 -5.19 -13.53
CA ALA A 94 7.00 -5.58 -12.27
C ALA A 94 5.58 -5.01 -12.15
N ARG A 95 4.65 -5.82 -11.61
CA ARG A 95 3.34 -5.30 -11.18
C ARG A 95 3.50 -4.18 -10.17
N ARG A 96 2.62 -3.19 -10.27
CA ARG A 96 2.56 -2.07 -9.33
C ARG A 96 1.12 -1.76 -8.98
N SER A 97 0.94 -1.20 -7.80
CA SER A 97 -0.36 -0.81 -7.29
C SER A 97 -0.35 0.61 -6.75
N LYS A 98 -1.48 1.29 -6.90
CA LYS A 98 -1.83 2.56 -6.29
C LYS A 98 -2.93 2.31 -5.26
N ILE A 99 -2.82 2.89 -4.08
CA ILE A 99 -3.88 2.91 -3.07
C ILE A 99 -4.23 4.38 -2.83
N TYR A 100 -5.40 4.81 -3.31
CA TYR A 100 -5.97 6.09 -2.95
C TYR A 100 -6.63 5.96 -1.59
N LEU A 101 -6.17 6.78 -0.64
CA LEU A 101 -6.64 6.83 0.73
C LEU A 101 -7.67 7.96 0.85
N LEU A 102 -8.90 7.61 1.19
CA LEU A 102 -10.02 8.55 1.35
C LEU A 102 -10.33 8.75 2.84
N CYS A 103 -10.62 9.99 3.24
CA CYS A 103 -11.08 10.29 4.59
C CYS A 103 -12.46 9.65 4.82
N ASP A 104 -12.56 8.80 5.84
CA ASP A 104 -13.79 8.24 6.38
C ASP A 104 -13.54 7.79 7.83
N VAL A 105 -14.59 7.49 8.59
CA VAL A 105 -14.50 6.98 9.96
C VAL A 105 -14.14 5.49 10.03
N GLU A 106 -14.29 4.75 8.93
CA GLU A 106 -14.02 3.32 8.85
C GLU A 106 -12.89 3.00 7.86
N GLU A 107 -12.16 1.92 8.14
CA GLU A 107 -11.12 1.39 7.24
C GLU A 107 -11.67 0.29 6.33
N ILE A 108 -11.98 0.64 5.08
CA ILE A 108 -12.64 -0.26 4.13
C ILE A 108 -11.96 -0.21 2.76
N LEU A 109 -11.66 -1.39 2.22
CA LEU A 109 -11.22 -1.52 0.82
C LEU A 109 -12.44 -1.53 -0.11
N LEU A 110 -12.73 -0.39 -0.73
CA LEU A 110 -13.96 -0.17 -1.48
C LEU A 110 -13.92 -0.74 -2.90
N LYS A 111 -12.79 -0.56 -3.58
CA LYS A 111 -12.70 -0.80 -5.03
C LYS A 111 -11.31 -1.21 -5.45
N VAL A 112 -11.25 -2.02 -6.50
CA VAL A 112 -10.05 -2.33 -7.29
C VAL A 112 -10.35 -2.12 -8.77
N THR A 113 -9.37 -1.62 -9.51
CA THR A 113 -9.39 -1.54 -10.98
C THR A 113 -8.01 -1.87 -11.52
N GLU A 114 -7.94 -2.48 -12.70
CA GLU A 114 -6.71 -2.63 -13.47
C GLU A 114 -6.77 -1.64 -14.63
N SER A 115 -6.24 -0.44 -14.41
CA SER A 115 -6.32 0.67 -15.39
C SER A 115 -5.42 0.40 -16.60
N GLU A 116 -4.30 -0.27 -16.36
CA GLU A 116 -3.42 -0.82 -17.39
C GLU A 116 -2.99 -2.22 -16.95
N VAL A 117 -2.66 -3.10 -17.90
CA VAL A 117 -2.19 -4.46 -17.59
C VAL A 117 -1.02 -4.41 -16.60
N CYS A 118 -1.13 -5.12 -15.47
CA CYS A 118 -0.16 -5.10 -14.37
C CYS A 118 -0.07 -3.79 -13.55
N GLU A 119 -1.05 -2.89 -13.69
CA GLU A 119 -1.20 -1.68 -12.89
C GLU A 119 -2.56 -1.63 -12.23
N TYR A 120 -2.55 -1.78 -10.91
CA TYR A 120 -3.77 -1.88 -10.11
C TYR A 120 -3.99 -0.58 -9.34
N THR A 121 -5.25 -0.15 -9.27
CA THR A 121 -5.66 1.00 -8.47
C THR A 121 -6.72 0.56 -7.48
N PHE A 122 -6.42 0.74 -6.21
CA PHE A 122 -7.29 0.46 -5.08
C PHE A 122 -7.80 1.77 -4.47
N THR A 123 -9.01 1.74 -3.95
CA THR A 123 -9.58 2.81 -3.12
C THR A 123 -9.84 2.25 -1.73
N LEU A 124 -9.22 2.86 -0.72
CA LEU A 124 -9.33 2.47 0.67
C LEU A 124 -9.73 3.69 1.50
N THR A 125 -10.77 3.57 2.31
CA THR A 125 -11.11 4.59 3.29
C THR A 125 -10.27 4.41 4.55
N THR A 126 -9.93 5.49 5.24
CA THR A 126 -9.27 5.43 6.55
C THR A 126 -9.40 6.77 7.29
N PRO A 127 -9.56 6.75 8.63
CA PRO A 127 -9.50 7.95 9.44
C PRO A 127 -8.17 8.70 9.33
N ALA A 128 -7.08 8.01 8.99
CA ALA A 128 -5.75 8.62 8.86
C ALA A 128 -5.59 9.50 7.61
N ALA A 129 -6.56 9.46 6.69
CA ALA A 129 -6.61 10.34 5.53
C ALA A 129 -7.44 11.61 5.78
N CYS A 130 -8.05 11.70 6.97
CA CYS A 130 -8.50 12.94 7.58
C CYS A 130 -7.32 13.56 8.38
#